data_AF-A0A2H0WD81-F1
#
_entry.id   AF-A0A2H0WD81-F1
#
_cell.length_a   1.000
_cell.length_b   1.000
_cell.length_c   1.000
_cell.angle_alpha   90.00
_cell.angle_beta   90.00
_cell.angle_gamma   90.00
#
_symmetry.space_group_name_H-M   'P 1'
#
loop_
_entity.id
_entity.type
_entity.pdbx_description
1 polymer ?
#
loop_
_entity_poly.entity_id
_entity_poly.type
_entity_poly.pdbx_seq_one_letter_code
_entity_poly.pdbx_strand_id
1 'polypeptide(L)'
;MSGYLRFEAMKYPTDIPDNPQLSQSLLMSSNLRAQFSGQKNRIGLDLTAGKYVDLGGSQFGVNEIYDSYQFNAGNEVSAGRKIEFWSQLDQDWQLGMWQPKGLLDPLRPDDQGLTGVFYKHRQSRWELLMFGSAIFIPSMGPDVKEKNGSLVADSRWYRTPSSSFPLLNKDTKIVYSLDVPDMRELINRPGGGMRLRYGGDQDGLWTSVNAGYKPMNSLLLKYRKNLYLPEQDPQTGEVTVSPAVGYHRLIGGDLGYRHSSGNVALSYLQDQPEGKPADDPYVLQSPSPMRAYSVHADSALSMGWFDQPVGLALNYLRIDGGGIRDYDSLGQDSGAIYDQRFNYTNAASVRTDFSTLIWSKRLMSSLKYMREFDQKGTLINAEISLYPQKALAVILGADIIGVDDTSDGNRDNRFLNQFRANDRVYGGMSYVF
;
A
#
# COMPACT_ATOMS: atom_id res chain seq x y z
N MET A 1 -6.82 -16.94 19.05
CA MET A 1 -7.70 -16.17 18.14
C MET A 1 -7.84 -14.79 18.74
N SER A 2 -7.83 -13.76 17.92
CA SER A 2 -8.03 -12.37 18.31
C SER A 2 -8.75 -11.66 17.17
N GLY A 3 -9.74 -10.86 17.47
CA GLY A 3 -10.39 -10.03 16.46
C GLY A 3 -10.84 -8.70 17.03
N TYR A 4 -11.31 -7.83 16.15
CA TYR A 4 -12.02 -6.63 16.56
C TYR A 4 -13.18 -6.30 15.64
N LEU A 5 -14.17 -5.59 16.19
CA LEU A 5 -15.18 -4.83 15.46
C LEU A 5 -14.95 -3.35 15.74
N ARG A 6 -14.77 -2.52 14.72
CA ARG A 6 -14.52 -1.07 14.84
C ARG A 6 -15.62 -0.31 14.11
N PHE A 7 -16.16 0.71 14.77
CA PHE A 7 -17.04 1.70 14.17
C PHE A 7 -16.32 3.04 14.20
N GLU A 8 -16.19 3.69 13.06
CA GLU A 8 -15.45 4.93 12.91
C GLU A 8 -16.25 5.94 12.09
N ALA A 9 -16.55 7.08 12.69
CA ALA A 9 -17.07 8.24 12.00
C ALA A 9 -15.90 9.14 11.61
N MET A 10 -15.78 9.43 10.32
CA MET A 10 -14.76 10.33 9.78
C MET A 10 -15.44 11.60 9.28
N LYS A 11 -14.82 12.75 9.55
CA LYS A 11 -15.21 14.05 9.00
C LYS A 11 -13.99 14.72 8.41
N TYR A 12 -14.17 15.29 7.23
CA TYR A 12 -13.14 16.03 6.55
C TYR A 12 -13.51 17.52 6.55
N PRO A 13 -12.56 18.42 6.88
CA PRO A 13 -12.83 19.85 6.91
C PRO A 13 -13.09 20.46 5.53
N THR A 14 -12.54 19.87 4.47
CA THR A 14 -12.70 20.35 3.09
C THR A 14 -13.73 19.52 2.33
N ASP A 15 -14.71 20.20 1.75
CA ASP A 15 -15.71 19.56 0.90
C ASP A 15 -15.14 19.24 -0.48
N ILE A 16 -15.60 18.13 -1.08
CA ILE A 16 -15.40 17.87 -2.50
C ILE A 16 -16.67 18.36 -3.22
N PRO A 17 -16.61 19.47 -3.99
CA PRO A 17 -17.80 20.05 -4.61
C PRO A 17 -18.57 19.05 -5.49
N ASP A 18 -17.85 18.19 -6.20
CA ASP A 18 -18.43 17.22 -7.13
C ASP A 18 -18.99 15.97 -6.42
N ASN A 19 -18.66 15.75 -5.15
CA ASN A 19 -19.08 14.57 -4.39
C ASN A 19 -19.15 14.86 -2.87
N PRO A 20 -20.07 15.74 -2.43
CA PRO A 20 -20.13 16.23 -1.05
C PRO A 20 -20.47 15.12 -0.03
N GLN A 21 -21.09 14.03 -0.46
CA GLN A 21 -21.33 12.85 0.39
C GLN A 21 -20.02 12.21 0.88
N LEU A 22 -18.88 12.42 0.21
CA LEU A 22 -17.59 11.95 0.70
C LEU A 22 -17.02 12.82 1.84
N SER A 23 -17.60 13.99 2.14
CA SER A 23 -17.22 14.88 3.26
C SER A 23 -17.32 14.25 4.64
N GLN A 24 -18.13 13.22 4.77
CA GLN A 24 -18.34 12.46 5.99
C GLN A 24 -18.44 10.98 5.62
N SER A 25 -17.96 10.10 6.49
CA SER A 25 -18.13 8.67 6.27
C SER A 25 -18.30 7.92 7.59
N LEU A 26 -19.14 6.89 7.62
CA LEU A 26 -19.26 5.97 8.75
C LEU A 26 -18.79 4.58 8.33
N LEU A 27 -17.60 4.20 8.77
CA LEU A 27 -17.00 2.90 8.50
C LEU A 27 -17.27 1.94 9.66
N MET A 28 -17.93 0.83 9.36
CA MET A 28 -17.92 -0.36 10.21
C MET A 28 -16.88 -1.32 9.64
N SER A 29 -15.87 -1.69 10.42
CA SER A 29 -14.84 -2.65 10.02
C SER A 29 -14.67 -3.76 11.04
N SER A 30 -14.12 -4.87 10.57
CA SER A 30 -13.79 -6.03 11.38
C SER A 30 -12.47 -6.62 10.90
N ASN A 31 -11.68 -7.10 11.85
CA ASN A 31 -10.51 -7.92 11.57
C ASN A 31 -10.60 -9.19 12.40
N LEU A 32 -10.29 -10.31 11.77
CA LEU A 32 -10.21 -11.60 12.42
C LEU A 32 -8.83 -12.20 12.17
N ARG A 33 -8.09 -12.41 13.26
CA ARG A 33 -6.81 -13.10 13.24
C ARG A 33 -6.87 -14.38 14.06
N ALA A 34 -6.55 -15.50 13.43
CA ALA A 34 -6.46 -16.79 14.09
C ALA A 34 -5.17 -17.49 13.68
N GLN A 35 -4.51 -18.10 14.67
CA GLN A 35 -3.36 -18.94 14.44
C GLN A 35 -3.57 -20.23 15.23
N PHE A 36 -3.51 -21.35 14.54
CA PHE A 36 -3.61 -22.69 15.11
C PHE A 36 -2.28 -23.37 14.94
N SER A 37 -1.63 -23.74 16.03
CA SER A 37 -0.31 -24.38 16.00
C SER A 37 -0.39 -25.75 16.65
N GLY A 38 -0.12 -26.80 15.87
CA GLY A 38 0.12 -28.16 16.35
C GLY A 38 1.62 -28.43 16.46
N GLN A 39 2.01 -29.70 16.67
CA GLN A 39 3.43 -30.07 16.77
C GLN A 39 4.21 -29.84 15.48
N LYS A 40 3.58 -30.09 14.32
CA LYS A 40 4.20 -29.94 12.99
C LYS A 40 3.45 -28.99 12.07
N ASN A 41 2.23 -28.61 12.42
CA ASN A 41 1.37 -27.85 11.52
C ASN A 41 1.10 -26.46 12.10
N ARG A 42 1.09 -25.42 11.26
CA ARG A 42 0.65 -24.08 11.63
C ARG A 42 -0.28 -23.52 10.57
N ILE A 43 -1.53 -23.29 10.96
CA ILE A 43 -2.53 -22.61 10.14
C ILE A 43 -2.61 -21.16 10.60
N GLY A 44 -2.49 -20.22 9.66
CA GLY A 44 -2.68 -18.80 9.88
C GLY A 44 -3.86 -18.26 9.09
N LEU A 45 -4.64 -17.38 9.70
CA LEU A 45 -5.77 -16.70 9.10
C LEU A 45 -5.78 -15.25 9.59
N ASP A 46 -5.83 -14.30 8.66
CA ASP A 46 -5.99 -12.86 8.89
C ASP A 46 -6.92 -12.31 7.80
N LEU A 47 -8.16 -11.99 8.20
CA LEU A 47 -9.22 -11.51 7.33
C LEU A 47 -9.68 -10.13 7.78
N THR A 48 -9.92 -9.24 6.83
CA THR A 48 -10.53 -7.93 7.06
C THR A 48 -11.82 -7.81 6.28
N ALA A 49 -12.80 -7.15 6.88
CA ALA A 49 -14.02 -6.75 6.20
C ALA A 49 -14.42 -5.36 6.68
N GLY A 50 -14.97 -4.53 5.80
CA GLY A 50 -15.49 -3.24 6.16
C GLY A 50 -16.65 -2.82 5.27
N LYS A 51 -17.47 -1.91 5.77
CA LYS A 51 -18.59 -1.33 5.07
C LYS A 51 -18.76 0.13 5.47
N TYR A 52 -18.77 0.99 4.46
CA TYR A 52 -19.23 2.37 4.61
C TYR A 52 -20.75 2.34 4.65
N VAL A 53 -21.33 2.63 5.81
CA VAL A 53 -22.76 2.50 6.07
C VAL A 53 -23.56 3.52 5.25
N ASP A 54 -22.99 4.70 5.07
CA ASP A 54 -23.57 5.83 4.36
C ASP A 54 -23.26 5.83 2.86
N LEU A 55 -22.05 5.43 2.46
CA LEU A 55 -21.65 5.37 1.05
C LEU A 55 -22.06 4.05 0.36
N GLY A 56 -22.44 3.02 1.12
CA GLY A 56 -22.82 1.70 0.61
C GLY A 56 -21.65 0.82 0.16
N GLY A 57 -20.44 1.37 0.04
CA GLY A 57 -19.22 0.64 -0.31
C GLY A 57 -18.88 -0.44 0.71
N SER A 58 -18.49 -1.63 0.24
CA SER A 58 -18.01 -2.74 1.07
C SER A 58 -16.62 -3.16 0.62
N GLN A 59 -15.80 -3.58 1.57
CA GLN A 59 -14.42 -3.98 1.35
C GLN A 59 -14.14 -5.28 2.08
N PHE A 60 -13.42 -6.18 1.42
CA PHE A 60 -13.00 -7.46 1.98
C PHE A 60 -11.54 -7.69 1.63
N GLY A 61 -10.75 -8.09 2.62
CA GLY A 61 -9.33 -8.37 2.48
C GLY A 61 -9.00 -9.73 3.07
N VAL A 62 -8.17 -10.47 2.35
CA VAL A 62 -7.49 -11.66 2.87
C VAL A 62 -6.03 -11.26 2.99
N ASN A 63 -5.62 -10.89 4.20
CA ASN A 63 -4.24 -10.50 4.47
C ASN A 63 -3.36 -11.75 4.49
N GLU A 64 -3.79 -12.77 5.24
CA GLU A 64 -3.15 -14.08 5.29
C GLU A 64 -4.19 -15.21 5.35
N ILE A 65 -3.92 -16.29 4.64
CA ILE A 65 -4.55 -17.59 4.83
C ILE A 65 -3.57 -18.66 4.36
N TYR A 66 -3.00 -19.44 5.28
CA TYR A 66 -2.00 -20.43 4.92
C TYR A 66 -2.04 -21.64 5.84
N ASP A 67 -1.54 -22.75 5.34
CA ASP A 67 -1.13 -23.91 6.14
C ASP A 67 0.39 -24.10 6.01
N SER A 68 1.05 -24.45 7.10
CA SER A 68 2.49 -24.69 7.16
C SER A 68 2.78 -26.04 7.79
N TYR A 69 3.64 -26.82 7.16
CA TYR A 69 4.10 -28.12 7.64
C TYR A 69 5.60 -28.09 7.95
N GLN A 70 5.97 -28.39 9.18
CA GLN A 70 7.34 -28.57 9.64
C GLN A 70 7.70 -30.05 9.62
N PHE A 71 8.48 -30.46 8.63
CA PHE A 71 8.84 -31.87 8.48
C PHE A 71 10.09 -32.26 9.29
N ASN A 72 11.04 -31.33 9.47
CA ASN A 72 12.26 -31.51 10.26
C ASN A 72 12.57 -30.24 11.07
N ALA A 73 13.44 -30.35 12.09
CA ALA A 73 13.95 -29.20 12.81
C ALA A 73 14.61 -28.22 11.81
N GLY A 74 14.01 -27.04 11.65
CA GLY A 74 14.49 -26.00 10.75
C GLY A 74 13.88 -26.01 9.34
N ASN A 75 13.05 -26.97 8.94
CA ASN A 75 12.45 -26.97 7.61
C ASN A 75 10.93 -26.82 7.68
N GLU A 76 10.38 -25.81 7.02
CA GLU A 76 8.96 -25.49 6.94
C GLU A 76 8.55 -25.30 5.48
N VAL A 77 7.48 -25.97 5.05
CA VAL A 77 6.79 -25.67 3.79
C VAL A 77 5.45 -25.04 4.13
N SER A 78 5.11 -23.91 3.50
CA SER A 78 3.80 -23.29 3.62
C SER A 78 3.11 -23.20 2.27
N ALA A 79 1.79 -23.33 2.25
CA ALA A 79 0.98 -23.09 1.06
C ALA A 79 -0.20 -22.17 1.42
N GLY A 80 -0.48 -21.20 0.54
CA GLY A 80 -1.56 -20.23 0.71
C GLY A 80 -1.09 -18.80 0.49
N ARG A 81 -1.81 -17.85 1.07
CA ARG A 81 -1.46 -16.42 1.11
C ARG A 81 -0.75 -16.10 2.42
N LYS A 82 0.54 -15.75 2.36
CA LYS A 82 1.38 -15.58 3.55
C LYS A 82 2.21 -14.30 3.49
N ILE A 83 2.29 -13.60 4.62
CA ILE A 83 3.17 -12.45 4.80
C ILE A 83 4.53 -12.94 5.27
N GLU A 84 5.60 -12.46 4.63
CA GLU A 84 6.97 -12.80 4.96
C GLU A 84 7.84 -11.55 4.86
N PHE A 85 8.83 -11.40 5.73
CA PHE A 85 9.74 -10.26 5.66
C PHE A 85 10.61 -10.37 4.39
N TRP A 86 10.57 -9.37 3.50
CA TRP A 86 11.43 -9.36 2.31
C TRP A 86 12.53 -8.31 2.39
N SER A 87 12.18 -7.07 2.74
CA SER A 87 13.10 -5.96 2.92
C SER A 87 12.57 -4.99 3.97
N GLN A 88 13.46 -4.44 4.77
CA GLN A 88 13.13 -3.43 5.78
C GLN A 88 12.59 -2.15 5.12
N LEU A 89 13.22 -1.71 4.03
CA LEU A 89 12.80 -0.53 3.25
C LEU A 89 11.35 -0.65 2.74
N ASP A 90 10.99 -1.79 2.14
CA ASP A 90 9.64 -2.01 1.58
C ASP A 90 8.58 -2.05 2.70
N GLN A 91 8.95 -2.56 3.88
CA GLN A 91 8.07 -2.62 5.05
C GLN A 91 7.86 -1.23 5.69
N ASP A 92 8.92 -0.47 5.92
CA ASP A 92 8.82 0.83 6.62
C ASP A 92 8.06 1.88 5.79
N TRP A 93 8.30 1.87 4.48
CA TRP A 93 7.72 2.83 3.55
C TRP A 93 6.49 2.31 2.81
N GLN A 94 6.11 1.05 3.07
CA GLN A 94 4.92 0.42 2.51
C GLN A 94 4.88 0.52 0.97
N LEU A 95 6.04 0.37 0.30
CA LEU A 95 6.15 0.59 -1.15
C LEU A 95 5.37 -0.46 -1.95
N GLY A 96 5.11 -1.63 -1.36
CA GLY A 96 4.34 -2.69 -2.00
C GLY A 96 5.11 -3.38 -3.11
N MET A 97 6.44 -3.43 -3.01
CA MET A 97 7.31 -3.98 -4.05
C MET A 97 7.32 -5.50 -4.00
N TRP A 98 7.58 -6.07 -2.82
CA TRP A 98 7.55 -7.50 -2.62
C TRP A 98 6.13 -8.00 -2.37
N GLN A 99 5.38 -7.34 -1.51
CA GLN A 99 4.06 -7.78 -1.09
C GLN A 99 2.95 -6.82 -1.54
N PRO A 100 1.80 -7.35 -2.01
CA PRO A 100 0.65 -6.52 -2.34
C PRO A 100 0.11 -5.80 -1.10
N LYS A 101 -0.57 -4.68 -1.32
CA LYS A 101 -1.12 -3.82 -0.27
C LYS A 101 -2.62 -3.65 -0.42
N GLY A 102 -3.32 -3.53 0.70
CA GLY A 102 -4.66 -2.94 0.75
C GLY A 102 -4.52 -1.42 0.78
N LEU A 103 -5.00 -0.74 -0.27
CA LEU A 103 -4.85 0.69 -0.50
C LEU A 103 -6.18 1.45 -0.36
N LEU A 104 -7.06 0.96 0.51
CA LEU A 104 -8.32 1.63 0.85
C LEU A 104 -8.05 2.97 1.57
N ASP A 105 -7.03 2.96 2.42
CA ASP A 105 -6.46 4.13 3.07
C ASP A 105 -4.95 4.18 2.76
N PRO A 106 -4.52 4.91 1.71
CA PRO A 106 -3.12 4.97 1.31
C PRO A 106 -2.18 5.57 2.37
N LEU A 107 -2.70 6.24 3.41
CA LEU A 107 -1.91 6.72 4.53
C LEU A 107 -1.55 5.60 5.53
N ARG A 108 -2.35 4.54 5.54
CA ARG A 108 -2.20 3.35 6.38
C ARG A 108 -2.45 2.08 5.55
N PRO A 109 -1.58 1.77 4.57
CA PRO A 109 -1.76 0.56 3.76
C PRO A 109 -1.74 -0.70 4.63
N ASP A 110 -2.62 -1.64 4.30
CA ASP A 110 -2.62 -2.96 4.93
C ASP A 110 -1.69 -3.92 4.17
N ASP A 111 -0.84 -4.63 4.88
CA ASP A 111 -0.01 -5.69 4.29
C ASP A 111 -0.87 -6.87 3.84
N GLN A 112 -0.63 -7.34 2.61
CA GLN A 112 -1.24 -8.57 2.12
C GLN A 112 -0.18 -9.59 1.71
N GLY A 113 -0.42 -10.85 2.05
CA GLY A 113 0.50 -11.94 1.76
C GLY A 113 0.67 -12.19 0.27
N LEU A 114 1.81 -12.77 -0.09
CA LEU A 114 2.00 -13.38 -1.40
C LEU A 114 1.23 -14.71 -1.43
N THR A 115 0.55 -15.01 -2.53
CA THR A 115 -0.15 -16.29 -2.73
C THR A 115 0.79 -17.27 -3.40
N GLY A 116 1.03 -18.45 -2.82
CA GLY A 116 1.89 -19.47 -3.41
C GLY A 116 2.36 -20.53 -2.42
N VAL A 117 3.49 -21.16 -2.77
CA VAL A 117 4.21 -22.10 -1.91
C VAL A 117 5.49 -21.45 -1.43
N PHE A 118 5.77 -21.63 -0.15
CA PHE A 118 6.95 -21.11 0.52
C PHE A 118 7.73 -22.26 1.11
N TYR A 119 9.05 -22.24 0.92
CA TYR A 119 9.96 -23.14 1.60
C TYR A 119 10.90 -22.31 2.46
N LYS A 120 10.99 -22.65 3.75
CA LYS A 120 11.84 -21.99 4.72
C LYS A 120 12.77 -22.99 5.37
N HIS A 121 14.06 -22.76 5.23
CA HIS A 121 15.12 -23.55 5.85
C HIS A 121 15.89 -22.69 6.85
N ARG A 122 16.00 -23.13 8.10
CA ARG A 122 16.70 -22.46 9.19
C ARG A 122 17.75 -23.38 9.77
N GLN A 123 18.99 -22.92 9.80
CA GLN A 123 20.09 -23.63 10.43
C GLN A 123 21.00 -22.64 11.16
N SER A 124 21.07 -22.76 12.49
CA SER A 124 21.81 -21.84 13.34
C SER A 124 21.35 -20.39 13.13
N ARG A 125 22.24 -19.49 12.68
CA ARG A 125 21.94 -18.10 12.37
C ARG A 125 21.47 -17.86 10.93
N TRP A 126 21.40 -18.88 10.08
CA TRP A 126 21.02 -18.73 8.68
C TRP A 126 19.55 -19.08 8.45
N GLU A 127 18.90 -18.31 7.59
CA GLU A 127 17.55 -18.56 7.09
C GLU A 127 17.53 -18.40 5.57
N LEU A 128 17.10 -19.44 4.85
CA LEU A 128 16.74 -19.41 3.43
C LEU A 128 15.23 -19.44 3.32
N LEU A 129 14.66 -18.49 2.58
CA LEU A 129 13.26 -18.47 2.17
C LEU A 129 13.20 -18.54 0.65
N MET A 130 12.42 -19.48 0.11
CA MET A 130 12.08 -19.57 -1.30
C MET A 130 10.56 -19.44 -1.44
N PHE A 131 10.11 -18.78 -2.50
CA PHE A 131 8.71 -18.55 -2.84
C PHE A 131 8.49 -18.84 -4.31
N GLY A 132 7.41 -19.56 -4.61
CA GLY A 132 6.92 -19.76 -5.96
C GLY A 132 5.41 -19.65 -6.00
N SER A 133 4.89 -19.06 -7.06
CA SER A 133 3.47 -18.85 -7.26
C SER A 133 3.06 -19.08 -8.70
N ALA A 134 1.88 -19.67 -8.88
CA ALA A 134 1.14 -19.70 -10.14
C ALA A 134 -0.01 -18.67 -10.17
N ILE A 135 -0.38 -18.13 -9.00
CA ILE A 135 -1.54 -17.24 -8.81
C ILE A 135 -1.05 -15.93 -8.18
N PHE A 136 -1.19 -14.87 -8.94
CA PHE A 136 -0.94 -13.50 -8.55
C PHE A 136 -2.23 -12.83 -8.08
N ILE A 137 -2.16 -12.19 -6.91
CA ILE A 137 -3.23 -11.31 -6.44
C ILE A 137 -2.59 -9.92 -6.25
N PRO A 138 -3.02 -8.91 -7.03
CA PRO A 138 -2.46 -7.56 -6.94
C PRO A 138 -2.83 -6.87 -5.64
N SER A 139 -2.24 -5.69 -5.43
CA SER A 139 -2.72 -4.72 -4.45
C SER A 139 -4.18 -4.36 -4.75
N MET A 140 -4.99 -4.22 -3.70
CA MET A 140 -6.43 -3.94 -3.80
C MET A 140 -6.71 -2.52 -3.33
N GLY A 141 -7.36 -1.70 -4.15
CA GLY A 141 -7.75 -0.32 -3.83
C GLY A 141 -9.26 -0.13 -3.82
N PRO A 142 -9.73 1.13 -3.83
CA PRO A 142 -11.14 1.46 -4.00
C PRO A 142 -11.70 0.87 -5.31
N ASP A 143 -12.96 0.47 -5.27
CA ASP A 143 -13.69 -0.04 -6.44
C ASP A 143 -14.01 1.11 -7.41
N VAL A 144 -13.58 0.99 -8.66
CA VAL A 144 -13.77 1.99 -9.71
C VAL A 144 -14.84 1.51 -10.68
N LYS A 145 -15.86 2.33 -10.89
CA LYS A 145 -17.04 2.01 -11.72
C LYS A 145 -17.25 3.06 -12.80
N GLU A 146 -17.83 2.63 -13.90
CA GLU A 146 -18.33 3.55 -14.92
C GLU A 146 -19.71 4.08 -14.51
N LYS A 147 -19.88 5.41 -14.56
CA LYS A 147 -21.17 6.07 -14.35
C LYS A 147 -21.28 7.28 -15.27
N ASN A 148 -22.26 7.26 -16.17
CA ASN A 148 -22.56 8.36 -17.11
C ASN A 148 -21.35 8.81 -17.95
N GLY A 149 -20.49 7.88 -18.37
CA GLY A 149 -19.29 8.18 -19.16
C GLY A 149 -18.11 8.74 -18.35
N SER A 150 -18.16 8.65 -17.02
CA SER A 150 -17.04 8.98 -16.13
C SER A 150 -16.66 7.77 -15.28
N LEU A 151 -15.39 7.67 -14.91
CA LEU A 151 -14.92 6.71 -13.91
C LEU A 151 -15.06 7.32 -12.52
N VAL A 152 -15.82 6.67 -11.64
CA VAL A 152 -16.10 7.11 -10.27
C VAL A 152 -15.72 6.03 -9.26
N ALA A 153 -15.37 6.45 -8.04
CA ALA A 153 -15.18 5.54 -6.92
C ALA A 153 -15.76 6.16 -5.64
N ASP A 154 -16.24 5.30 -4.75
CA ASP A 154 -16.76 5.69 -3.43
C ASP A 154 -15.61 5.89 -2.42
N SER A 155 -14.59 6.66 -2.80
CA SER A 155 -13.41 6.92 -1.99
C SER A 155 -12.80 8.28 -2.31
N ARG A 156 -12.37 9.01 -1.28
CA ARG A 156 -11.61 10.26 -1.46
C ARG A 156 -10.18 10.07 -1.92
N TRP A 157 -9.70 8.83 -1.86
CA TRP A 157 -8.36 8.46 -2.30
C TRP A 157 -8.31 8.08 -3.78
N TYR A 158 -9.44 8.22 -4.48
CA TYR A 158 -9.52 8.02 -5.92
C TYR A 158 -9.32 9.34 -6.67
N ARG A 159 -8.49 9.30 -7.72
CA ARG A 159 -8.27 10.42 -8.63
C ARG A 159 -9.07 10.20 -9.90
N THR A 160 -10.10 11.02 -10.10
CA THR A 160 -10.86 11.05 -11.35
C THR A 160 -9.96 11.57 -12.48
N PRO A 161 -9.90 10.89 -13.64
CA PRO A 161 -9.19 11.41 -14.81
C PRO A 161 -9.91 12.64 -15.38
N SER A 162 -9.21 13.45 -16.18
CA SER A 162 -9.77 14.69 -16.75
C SER A 162 -11.02 14.42 -17.58
N SER A 163 -12.09 15.21 -17.38
CA SER A 163 -13.37 15.03 -18.06
C SER A 163 -13.45 15.67 -19.45
N SER A 164 -12.47 16.49 -19.81
CA SER A 164 -12.38 17.13 -21.12
C SER A 164 -10.93 17.41 -21.50
N PHE A 165 -10.70 17.65 -22.79
CA PHE A 165 -9.42 18.14 -23.29
C PHE A 165 -9.62 19.12 -24.45
N PRO A 166 -8.71 20.11 -24.62
CA PRO A 166 -8.78 21.03 -25.74
C PRO A 166 -8.33 20.34 -27.03
N LEU A 167 -9.25 20.13 -27.97
CA LEU A 167 -8.97 19.67 -29.33
C LEU A 167 -9.35 20.77 -30.32
N LEU A 168 -8.42 21.18 -31.18
CA LEU A 168 -8.67 22.22 -32.19
C LEU A 168 -9.29 23.50 -31.60
N ASN A 169 -8.82 23.93 -30.42
CA ASN A 169 -9.34 25.07 -29.65
C ASN A 169 -10.82 24.95 -29.21
N LYS A 170 -11.38 23.74 -29.18
CA LYS A 170 -12.68 23.46 -28.59
C LYS A 170 -12.53 22.48 -27.43
N ASP A 171 -13.25 22.74 -26.36
CA ASP A 171 -13.30 21.83 -25.21
C ASP A 171 -14.07 20.57 -25.63
N THR A 172 -13.37 19.45 -25.70
CA THR A 172 -13.91 18.16 -26.15
C THR A 172 -14.15 17.31 -24.93
N LYS A 173 -15.40 16.90 -24.71
CA LYS A 173 -15.77 16.04 -23.58
C LYS A 173 -15.18 14.64 -23.77
N ILE A 174 -14.59 14.09 -22.72
CA ILE A 174 -14.09 12.71 -22.72
C ILE A 174 -15.14 11.81 -22.06
N VAL A 175 -15.48 10.72 -22.75
CA VAL A 175 -16.32 9.63 -22.26
C VAL A 175 -15.42 8.44 -21.97
N TYR A 176 -15.40 8.02 -20.70
CA TYR A 176 -14.64 6.87 -20.26
C TYR A 176 -15.48 5.60 -20.23
N SER A 177 -14.88 4.50 -20.67
CA SER A 177 -15.41 3.14 -20.51
C SER A 177 -14.38 2.22 -19.86
N LEU A 178 -14.84 1.26 -19.06
CA LEU A 178 -13.97 0.28 -18.39
C LEU A 178 -14.06 -1.08 -19.08
N ASP A 179 -12.93 -1.58 -19.57
CA ASP A 179 -12.79 -2.90 -20.18
C ASP A 179 -11.99 -3.81 -19.24
N VAL A 180 -12.70 -4.52 -18.37
CA VAL A 180 -12.08 -5.44 -17.39
C VAL A 180 -11.92 -6.81 -18.05
N PRO A 181 -10.69 -7.30 -18.24
CA PRO A 181 -10.45 -8.63 -18.82
C PRO A 181 -10.94 -9.74 -17.88
N ASP A 182 -10.99 -10.97 -18.38
CA ASP A 182 -11.28 -12.14 -17.53
C ASP A 182 -10.28 -12.18 -16.37
N MET A 183 -10.80 -12.33 -15.15
CA MET A 183 -10.02 -12.39 -13.92
C MET A 183 -8.86 -13.40 -14.03
N ARG A 184 -9.06 -14.52 -14.75
CA ARG A 184 -8.02 -15.54 -14.97
C ARG A 184 -6.80 -14.97 -15.68
N GLU A 185 -6.96 -14.04 -16.60
CA GLU A 185 -5.84 -13.39 -17.31
C GLU A 185 -5.05 -12.44 -16.40
N LEU A 186 -5.70 -11.88 -15.37
CA LEU A 186 -5.04 -11.03 -14.38
C LEU A 186 -4.33 -11.85 -13.31
N ILE A 187 -4.91 -12.98 -12.87
CA ILE A 187 -4.39 -13.74 -11.73
C ILE A 187 -3.43 -14.89 -12.11
N ASN A 188 -3.55 -15.49 -13.29
CA ASN A 188 -2.68 -16.62 -13.68
C ASN A 188 -1.32 -16.13 -14.20
N ARG A 189 -0.57 -15.50 -13.30
CA ARG A 189 0.70 -14.84 -13.58
C ARG A 189 1.76 -15.42 -12.66
N PRO A 190 2.55 -16.41 -13.13
CA PRO A 190 3.52 -17.09 -12.27
C PRO A 190 4.65 -16.15 -11.86
N GLY A 191 5.25 -16.40 -10.71
CA GLY A 191 6.38 -15.62 -10.20
C GLY A 191 7.06 -16.32 -9.04
N GLY A 192 8.23 -15.82 -8.66
CA GLY A 192 8.98 -16.40 -7.56
C GLY A 192 10.06 -15.47 -7.03
N GLY A 193 10.61 -15.86 -5.89
CA GLY A 193 11.67 -15.11 -5.23
C GLY A 193 12.37 -15.94 -4.18
N MET A 194 13.54 -15.48 -3.78
CA MET A 194 14.32 -16.06 -2.70
C MET A 194 14.91 -14.97 -1.83
N ARG A 195 15.15 -15.33 -0.57
CA ARG A 195 15.84 -14.48 0.40
C ARG A 195 16.76 -15.34 1.25
N LEU A 196 17.99 -14.90 1.40
CA LEU A 196 18.97 -15.46 2.33
C LEU A 196 19.22 -14.44 3.43
N ARG A 197 19.09 -14.88 4.69
CA ARG A 197 19.28 -14.04 5.87
C ARG A 197 20.27 -14.67 6.83
N TYR A 198 21.09 -13.84 7.46
CA TYR A 198 21.94 -14.20 8.57
C TYR A 198 21.60 -13.34 9.80
N GLY A 199 21.39 -13.97 10.95
CA GLY A 199 21.09 -13.34 12.23
C GLY A 199 19.68 -12.73 12.31
N GLY A 200 19.47 -11.91 13.34
CA GLY A 200 18.25 -11.14 13.56
C GLY A 200 17.25 -11.75 14.55
N ASP A 201 17.40 -13.03 14.93
CA ASP A 201 16.59 -13.61 16.00
C ASP A 201 17.10 -13.27 17.41
N GLN A 202 18.33 -12.77 17.50
CA GLN A 202 19.03 -12.41 18.73
C GLN A 202 19.76 -11.08 18.53
N ASP A 203 20.27 -10.53 19.64
CA ASP A 203 21.11 -9.34 19.63
C ASP A 203 22.37 -9.55 18.77
N GLY A 204 22.73 -8.51 18.04
CA GLY A 204 23.89 -8.46 17.17
C GLY A 204 23.56 -8.14 15.71
N LEU A 205 24.57 -8.32 14.88
CA LEU A 205 24.50 -8.06 13.44
C LEU A 205 23.53 -9.03 12.75
N TRP A 206 22.74 -8.48 11.82
CA TRP A 206 21.94 -9.23 10.88
C TRP A 206 22.06 -8.66 9.48
N THR A 207 21.89 -9.52 8.48
CA THR A 207 21.87 -9.11 7.06
C THR A 207 20.91 -9.99 6.28
N SER A 208 20.34 -9.44 5.22
CA SER A 208 19.40 -10.11 4.32
C SER A 208 19.74 -9.72 2.89
N VAL A 209 19.64 -10.68 1.96
CA VAL A 209 19.69 -10.44 0.52
C VAL A 209 18.49 -11.13 -0.10
N ASN A 210 17.76 -10.44 -0.96
CA ASN A 210 16.56 -10.92 -1.61
C ASN A 210 16.64 -10.68 -3.13
N ALA A 211 16.07 -11.61 -3.92
CA ALA A 211 15.98 -11.50 -5.37
C ALA A 211 14.76 -12.23 -5.90
N GLY A 212 14.07 -11.68 -6.90
CA GLY A 212 12.84 -12.26 -7.42
C GLY A 212 12.47 -11.77 -8.82
N TYR A 213 11.68 -12.59 -9.51
CA TYR A 213 11.02 -12.25 -10.76
C TYR A 213 9.55 -12.61 -10.61
N LYS A 214 8.69 -11.60 -10.60
CA LYS A 214 7.27 -11.77 -10.29
C LYS A 214 6.42 -10.72 -11.00
N PRO A 215 5.09 -10.87 -11.02
CA PRO A 215 4.19 -9.80 -11.43
C PRO A 215 4.29 -8.59 -10.49
N MET A 216 4.18 -7.39 -11.03
CA MET A 216 4.15 -6.15 -10.24
C MET A 216 2.85 -6.09 -9.43
N ASN A 217 2.92 -5.74 -8.15
CA ASN A 217 1.72 -5.73 -7.29
C ASN A 217 0.71 -4.64 -7.69
N SER A 218 1.16 -3.53 -8.27
CA SER A 218 0.28 -2.53 -8.87
C SER A 218 -0.02 -2.90 -10.32
N LEU A 219 -1.31 -2.95 -10.67
CA LEU A 219 -1.73 -3.13 -12.06
C LEU A 219 -1.33 -1.91 -12.89
N LEU A 220 -0.90 -2.16 -14.12
CA LEU A 220 -0.60 -1.15 -15.12
C LEU A 220 -1.89 -0.70 -15.80
N LEU A 221 -1.91 0.54 -16.25
CA LEU A 221 -3.01 1.06 -17.06
C LEU A 221 -2.77 0.79 -18.54
N LYS A 222 -3.74 0.15 -19.21
CA LYS A 222 -3.80 0.02 -20.67
C LYS A 222 -5.02 0.80 -21.16
N TYR A 223 -4.88 1.64 -22.18
CA TYR A 223 -6.02 2.43 -22.66
C TYR A 223 -5.98 2.66 -24.16
N ARG A 224 -7.15 2.82 -24.78
CA ARG A 224 -7.30 3.28 -26.17
C ARG A 224 -7.96 4.65 -26.17
N LYS A 225 -7.53 5.53 -27.08
CA LYS A 225 -8.07 6.89 -27.21
C LYS A 225 -8.64 7.11 -28.60
N ASN A 226 -9.94 7.39 -28.69
CA ASN A 226 -10.63 7.78 -29.91
C ASN A 226 -11.10 9.22 -29.75
N LEU A 227 -10.19 10.16 -30.00
CA LEU A 227 -10.39 11.57 -29.64
C LEU A 227 -11.17 12.39 -30.67
N TYR A 228 -11.51 11.80 -31.82
CA TYR A 228 -12.28 12.46 -32.87
C TYR A 228 -13.30 11.49 -33.45
N LEU A 229 -14.58 11.68 -33.09
CA LEU A 229 -15.70 10.84 -33.53
C LEU A 229 -16.70 11.68 -34.35
N PRO A 230 -16.36 12.07 -35.60
CA PRO A 230 -17.19 12.96 -36.42
C PRO A 230 -18.57 12.38 -36.76
N GLU A 231 -18.73 11.06 -36.68
CA GLU A 231 -19.97 10.34 -37.00
C GLU A 231 -20.97 10.28 -35.84
N GLN A 232 -20.56 10.53 -34.59
CA GLN A 232 -21.43 10.48 -33.40
C GLN A 232 -21.65 11.87 -32.79
N ASP A 233 -20.56 12.52 -32.36
CA ASP A 233 -20.55 13.92 -31.91
C ASP A 233 -19.11 14.47 -32.05
N PRO A 234 -18.88 15.48 -32.90
CA PRO A 234 -17.55 16.06 -33.13
C PRO A 234 -16.93 16.75 -31.90
N GLN A 235 -17.65 16.85 -30.78
CA GLN A 235 -17.15 17.37 -29.49
C GLN A 235 -17.01 16.30 -28.40
N THR A 236 -17.03 15.02 -28.77
CA THR A 236 -16.80 13.91 -27.83
C THR A 236 -15.61 13.05 -28.26
N GLY A 237 -14.79 12.68 -27.28
CA GLY A 237 -13.77 11.65 -27.41
C GLY A 237 -14.08 10.47 -26.49
N GLU A 238 -13.71 9.26 -26.90
CA GLU A 238 -13.87 8.04 -26.10
C GLU A 238 -12.51 7.55 -25.60
N VAL A 239 -12.42 7.19 -24.33
CA VAL A 239 -11.25 6.53 -23.74
C VAL A 239 -11.69 5.25 -23.05
N THR A 240 -11.25 4.11 -23.56
CA THR A 240 -11.49 2.82 -22.91
C THR A 240 -10.26 2.44 -22.11
N VAL A 241 -10.44 2.16 -20.82
CA VAL A 241 -9.40 1.86 -19.86
C VAL A 241 -9.49 0.40 -19.42
N SER A 242 -8.37 -0.29 -19.36
CA SER A 242 -8.25 -1.69 -19.01
C SER A 242 -7.03 -1.92 -18.11
N PRO A 243 -7.13 -2.75 -17.05
CA PRO A 243 -5.97 -3.13 -16.26
C PRO A 243 -5.06 -4.12 -16.99
N ALA A 244 -3.76 -4.00 -16.80
CA ALA A 244 -2.76 -4.94 -17.31
C ALA A 244 -1.77 -5.36 -16.22
N VAL A 245 -1.20 -6.55 -16.37
CA VAL A 245 -0.19 -7.05 -15.43
C VAL A 245 1.21 -6.85 -16.00
N GLY A 246 2.02 -6.06 -15.30
CA GLY A 246 3.45 -5.93 -15.56
C GLY A 246 4.27 -6.99 -14.83
N TYR A 247 5.49 -7.24 -15.31
CA TYR A 247 6.49 -8.06 -14.62
C TYR A 247 7.67 -7.22 -14.21
N HIS A 248 8.38 -7.64 -13.16
CA HIS A 248 9.61 -6.99 -12.75
C HIS A 248 10.61 -7.93 -12.10
N ARG A 249 11.88 -7.50 -12.13
CA ARG A 249 12.97 -8.11 -11.37
C ARG A 249 13.29 -7.25 -10.17
N LEU A 250 13.23 -7.85 -8.99
CA LEU A 250 13.57 -7.22 -7.72
C LEU A 250 14.88 -7.78 -7.20
N ILE A 251 15.75 -6.90 -6.70
CA ILE A 251 16.96 -7.26 -5.96
C ILE A 251 17.07 -6.30 -4.78
N GLY A 252 17.33 -6.81 -3.59
CA GLY A 252 17.47 -5.98 -2.41
C GLY A 252 18.42 -6.58 -1.39
N GLY A 253 18.85 -5.73 -0.47
CA GLY A 253 19.70 -6.12 0.64
C GLY A 253 19.51 -5.21 1.84
N ASP A 254 19.58 -5.80 3.02
CA ASP A 254 19.47 -5.11 4.30
C ASP A 254 20.68 -5.48 5.18
N LEU A 255 21.21 -4.50 5.90
CA LEU A 255 22.26 -4.66 6.90
C LEU A 255 21.81 -3.94 8.17
N GLY A 256 21.75 -4.65 9.29
CA GLY A 256 21.31 -4.04 10.54
C GLY A 256 21.96 -4.63 11.78
N TYR A 257 21.75 -3.95 12.90
CA TYR A 257 22.17 -4.37 14.22
C TYR A 257 20.96 -4.33 15.15
N ARG A 258 20.65 -5.47 15.76
CA ARG A 258 19.57 -5.61 16.73
C ARG A 258 20.14 -5.60 18.14
N HIS A 259 19.50 -4.87 19.04
CA HIS A 259 19.76 -4.86 20.46
C HIS A 259 18.44 -5.05 21.20
N SER A 260 18.49 -5.46 22.46
CA SER A 260 17.30 -5.65 23.30
C SER A 260 16.41 -4.40 23.40
N SER A 261 16.97 -3.21 23.18
CA SER A 261 16.29 -1.92 23.28
C SER A 261 15.96 -1.26 21.94
N GLY A 262 16.27 -1.88 20.80
CA GLY A 262 16.05 -1.27 19.50
C GLY A 262 16.84 -1.90 18.36
N ASN A 263 16.64 -1.40 17.15
CA ASN A 263 17.27 -1.90 15.95
C ASN A 263 17.59 -0.77 14.98
N VAL A 264 18.74 -0.88 14.31
CA VAL A 264 19.17 0.07 13.28
C VAL A 264 19.47 -0.71 12.02
N ALA A 265 19.02 -0.22 10.87
CA ALA A 265 19.23 -0.88 9.58
C ALA A 265 19.47 0.10 8.44
N LEU A 266 20.30 -0.33 7.51
CA LEU A 266 20.51 0.27 6.19
C LEU A 266 19.95 -0.69 5.15
N SER A 267 19.20 -0.18 4.20
CA SER A 267 18.44 -1.00 3.26
C SER A 267 18.57 -0.47 1.85
N TYR A 268 18.64 -1.38 0.88
CA TYR A 268 18.71 -1.12 -0.55
C TYR A 268 17.70 -1.99 -1.29
N LEU A 269 17.00 -1.41 -2.26
CA LEU A 269 16.09 -2.12 -3.14
C LEU A 269 16.21 -1.58 -4.57
N GLN A 270 16.36 -2.47 -5.53
CA GLN A 270 16.33 -2.17 -6.96
C GLN A 270 15.14 -2.88 -7.60
N ASP A 271 14.45 -2.15 -8.46
CA ASP A 271 13.39 -2.69 -9.30
C ASP A 271 13.68 -2.43 -10.78
N GLN A 272 13.50 -3.47 -11.58
CA GLN A 272 13.66 -3.44 -13.02
C GLN A 272 12.38 -4.00 -13.67
N PRO A 273 11.40 -3.14 -13.99
CA PRO A 273 10.22 -3.52 -14.75
C PRO A 273 10.61 -4.08 -16.13
N GLU A 274 9.86 -5.09 -16.57
CA GLU A 274 9.98 -5.65 -17.91
C GLU A 274 9.15 -4.81 -18.89
N GLY A 275 9.80 -4.28 -19.93
CA GLY A 275 9.12 -3.54 -20.97
C GLY A 275 8.31 -4.49 -21.85
N LYS A 276 7.00 -4.25 -21.93
CA LYS A 276 6.12 -4.90 -22.91
C LYS A 276 5.57 -3.82 -23.85
N PRO A 277 5.66 -3.99 -25.19
CA PRO A 277 4.97 -3.08 -26.09
C PRO A 277 3.45 -3.20 -25.91
N ALA A 278 2.73 -2.10 -26.15
CA ALA A 278 1.28 -2.13 -26.17
C ALA A 278 0.79 -2.90 -27.41
N ASP A 279 -0.32 -3.63 -27.29
CA ASP A 279 -1.00 -4.22 -28.45
C ASP A 279 -1.76 -3.11 -29.18
N ASP A 280 -1.68 -3.02 -30.51
CA ASP A 280 -2.47 -2.04 -31.28
C ASP A 280 -3.98 -2.25 -31.06
N PRO A 281 -4.81 -1.20 -30.83
CA PRO A 281 -4.57 0.24 -30.85
C PRO A 281 -4.33 0.87 -29.46
N TYR A 282 -3.82 0.09 -28.51
CA TYR A 282 -3.67 0.54 -27.13
C TYR A 282 -2.37 1.27 -26.87
N VAL A 283 -2.41 2.09 -25.83
CA VAL A 283 -1.27 2.64 -25.11
C VAL A 283 -1.14 1.87 -23.79
N LEU A 284 0.09 1.54 -23.40
CA LEU A 284 0.39 0.83 -22.17
C LEU A 284 1.31 1.66 -21.28
N GLN A 285 0.93 1.75 -20.02
CA GLN A 285 1.75 2.31 -18.97
C GLN A 285 3.00 1.46 -18.72
N SER A 286 4.17 2.06 -18.81
CA SER A 286 5.48 1.42 -18.68
C SER A 286 6.30 2.05 -17.55
N PRO A 287 6.36 1.41 -16.38
CA PRO A 287 7.18 1.88 -15.27
C PRO A 287 8.67 1.84 -15.59
N SER A 288 9.40 2.87 -15.18
CA SER A 288 10.86 2.93 -15.31
C SER A 288 11.57 2.19 -14.17
N PRO A 289 12.81 1.72 -14.37
CA PRO A 289 13.63 1.18 -13.30
C PRO A 289 13.80 2.17 -12.13
N MET A 290 14.01 1.65 -10.94
CA MET A 290 14.23 2.46 -9.74
C MET A 290 15.26 1.84 -8.79
N ARG A 291 15.86 2.69 -7.97
CA ARG A 291 16.71 2.31 -6.84
C ARG A 291 16.23 3.07 -5.61
N ALA A 292 16.04 2.35 -4.51
CA ALA A 292 15.62 2.91 -3.24
C ALA A 292 16.67 2.61 -2.17
N TYR A 293 16.89 3.58 -1.30
CA TYR A 293 17.78 3.51 -0.15
C TYR A 293 17.02 3.96 1.09
N SER A 294 17.25 3.29 2.22
CA SER A 294 16.61 3.67 3.47
C SER A 294 17.51 3.46 4.67
N VAL A 295 17.36 4.35 5.64
CA VAL A 295 17.89 4.22 7.00
C VAL A 295 16.71 4.06 7.93
N HIS A 296 16.80 3.06 8.82
CA HIS A 296 15.82 2.78 9.84
C HIS A 296 16.50 2.75 11.21
N ALA A 297 15.86 3.34 12.21
CA ALA A 297 16.25 3.20 13.60
C ALA A 297 14.99 3.16 14.48
N ASP A 298 14.79 2.07 15.20
CA ASP A 298 13.71 1.93 16.18
C ASP A 298 14.27 1.67 17.59
N SER A 299 13.49 2.04 18.60
CA SER A 299 13.83 1.80 20.00
C SER A 299 12.60 1.61 20.86
N ALA A 300 12.78 0.82 21.93
CA ALA A 300 11.83 0.64 23.02
C ALA A 300 12.43 1.29 24.28
N LEU A 301 12.14 2.58 24.48
CA LEU A 301 12.73 3.39 25.54
C LEU A 301 11.95 3.23 26.84
N SER A 302 12.57 2.61 27.84
CA SER A 302 12.03 2.56 29.20
C SER A 302 12.12 3.95 29.84
N MET A 303 10.98 4.60 30.02
CA MET A 303 10.87 5.92 30.62
C MET A 303 10.02 5.82 31.90
N GLY A 304 10.52 6.29 33.05
CA GLY A 304 9.90 6.05 34.35
C GLY A 304 8.49 6.65 34.58
N TRP A 305 7.99 7.44 33.64
CA TRP A 305 6.65 8.04 33.64
C TRP A 305 5.65 7.26 32.77
N PHE A 306 6.08 6.18 32.13
CA PHE A 306 5.24 5.28 31.34
C PHE A 306 5.32 3.85 31.88
N ASP A 307 4.16 3.17 31.88
CA ASP A 307 4.05 1.78 32.35
C ASP A 307 4.65 0.77 31.36
N GLN A 308 4.91 1.19 30.12
CA GLN A 308 5.48 0.39 29.05
C GLN A 308 6.57 1.19 28.33
N PRO A 309 7.56 0.53 27.70
CA PRO A 309 8.54 1.22 26.89
C PRO A 309 7.87 2.06 25.79
N VAL A 310 8.39 3.28 25.59
CA VAL A 310 7.98 4.15 24.49
C VAL A 310 8.65 3.68 23.21
N GLY A 311 7.84 3.34 22.22
CA GLY A 311 8.32 3.10 20.87
C GLY A 311 8.71 4.41 20.21
N LEU A 312 9.93 4.49 19.69
CA LEU A 312 10.37 5.58 18.82
C LEU A 312 11.03 4.99 17.58
N ALA A 313 10.53 5.34 16.40
CA ALA A 313 11.10 4.96 15.12
C ALA A 313 11.42 6.18 14.26
N LEU A 314 12.60 6.17 13.65
CA LEU A 314 13.13 7.17 12.74
C LEU A 314 13.43 6.49 11.41
N ASN A 315 12.87 7.00 10.32
CA ASN A 315 13.11 6.45 8.98
C ASN A 315 13.50 7.56 8.02
N TYR A 316 14.39 7.25 7.08
CA TYR A 316 14.67 8.06 5.90
C TYR A 316 14.57 7.21 4.63
N LEU A 317 14.03 7.76 3.55
CA LEU A 317 13.89 7.13 2.24
C LEU A 317 14.42 8.06 1.16
N ARG A 318 15.13 7.48 0.21
CA ARG A 318 15.46 8.09 -1.07
C ARG A 318 15.20 7.09 -2.20
N ILE A 319 14.41 7.47 -3.19
CA ILE A 319 14.13 6.73 -4.42
C ILE A 319 14.65 7.54 -5.60
N ASP A 320 15.50 6.94 -6.40
CA ASP A 320 15.94 7.48 -7.68
C ASP A 320 15.30 6.66 -8.82
N GLY A 321 14.69 7.36 -9.80
CA GLY A 321 13.96 6.72 -10.89
C GLY A 321 12.51 6.40 -10.53
N GLY A 322 11.95 5.33 -11.10
CA GLY A 322 10.61 4.86 -10.76
C GLY A 322 9.44 5.68 -11.31
N GLY A 323 9.72 6.63 -12.21
CA GLY A 323 8.70 7.33 -12.97
C GLY A 323 7.97 6.42 -13.93
N ILE A 324 6.88 6.93 -14.49
CA ILE A 324 6.04 6.19 -15.43
C ILE A 324 5.95 6.93 -16.76
N ARG A 325 5.94 6.18 -17.85
CA ARG A 325 5.71 6.67 -19.22
C ARG A 325 4.73 5.78 -19.93
N ASP A 326 3.97 6.33 -20.86
CA ASP A 326 2.95 5.60 -21.59
C ASP A 326 3.39 5.46 -23.05
N TYR A 327 3.48 4.24 -23.54
CA TYR A 327 3.95 3.94 -24.90
C TYR A 327 2.83 3.33 -25.75
N ASP A 328 2.71 3.78 -26.99
CA ASP A 328 1.80 3.16 -27.97
C ASP A 328 2.37 1.87 -28.57
N SER A 329 1.62 1.26 -29.50
CA SER A 329 2.01 0.04 -30.22
C SER A 329 3.29 0.20 -31.07
N LEU A 330 3.67 1.44 -31.41
CA LEU A 330 4.89 1.78 -32.15
C LEU A 330 6.06 2.14 -31.23
N GLY A 331 5.86 2.11 -29.91
CA GLY A 331 6.85 2.50 -28.92
C GLY A 331 7.04 4.01 -28.80
N GLN A 332 6.13 4.82 -29.33
CA GLN A 332 6.17 6.27 -29.18
C GLN A 332 5.58 6.68 -27.84
N ASP A 333 6.22 7.64 -27.18
CA ASP A 333 5.76 8.21 -25.92
C ASP A 333 4.47 9.00 -26.18
N SER A 334 3.38 8.56 -25.59
CA SER A 334 2.05 9.19 -25.68
C SER A 334 1.79 10.21 -24.58
N GLY A 335 2.75 10.42 -23.66
CA GLY A 335 2.57 11.18 -22.43
C GLY A 335 1.82 10.37 -21.38
N ALA A 336 2.30 10.40 -20.14
CA ALA A 336 1.74 9.59 -19.06
C ALA A 336 0.45 10.20 -18.48
N ILE A 337 -0.62 9.40 -18.34
CA ILE A 337 -1.82 9.81 -17.58
C ILE A 337 -1.46 9.97 -16.08
N TYR A 338 -0.59 9.09 -15.59
CA TYR A 338 0.01 9.14 -14.26
C TYR A 338 1.53 8.98 -14.40
N ASP A 339 2.30 9.93 -13.88
CA ASP A 339 3.77 9.96 -13.99
C ASP A 339 4.49 9.39 -12.76
N GLN A 340 3.77 9.13 -11.67
CA GLN A 340 4.32 8.66 -10.39
C GLN A 340 3.77 7.31 -9.96
N ARG A 341 4.69 6.46 -9.51
CA ARG A 341 4.41 5.13 -8.97
C ARG A 341 4.36 5.09 -7.44
N PHE A 342 5.11 5.96 -6.79
CA PHE A 342 5.33 5.93 -5.34
C PHE A 342 4.71 7.14 -4.68
N ASN A 343 4.11 6.94 -3.51
CA ASN A 343 3.55 8.03 -2.72
C ASN A 343 4.63 8.98 -2.18
N TYR A 344 5.86 8.47 -1.98
CA TYR A 344 7.00 9.20 -1.42
C TYR A 344 8.27 8.79 -2.16
N THR A 345 9.15 9.75 -2.49
CA THR A 345 10.44 9.50 -3.16
C THR A 345 11.62 10.00 -2.36
N ASN A 346 11.45 11.01 -1.52
CA ASN A 346 12.50 11.53 -0.66
C ASN A 346 11.87 12.00 0.64
N ALA A 347 11.93 11.19 1.69
CA ALA A 347 11.15 11.44 2.88
C ALA A 347 11.86 11.05 4.18
N ALA A 348 11.58 11.79 5.24
CA ALA A 348 11.96 11.45 6.60
C ALA A 348 10.69 11.28 7.45
N SER A 349 10.65 10.27 8.31
CA SER A 349 9.54 10.08 9.24
C SER A 349 10.00 9.79 10.65
N VAL A 350 9.21 10.27 11.61
CA VAL A 350 9.31 9.98 13.04
C VAL A 350 7.98 9.40 13.47
N ARG A 351 8.03 8.23 14.11
CA ARG A 351 6.85 7.60 14.71
C ARG A 351 7.11 7.36 16.18
N THR A 352 6.12 7.65 17.00
CA THR A 352 6.13 7.35 18.42
C THR A 352 4.85 6.65 18.83
N ASP A 353 5.00 5.56 19.58
CA ASP A 353 3.90 4.79 20.15
C ASP A 353 4.13 4.69 21.66
N PHE A 354 3.13 5.07 22.47
CA PHE A 354 3.24 4.93 23.92
C PHE A 354 1.94 4.45 24.56
N SER A 355 2.09 3.82 25.71
CA SER A 355 0.99 3.29 26.50
C SER A 355 1.14 3.76 27.95
N THR A 356 0.08 4.34 28.51
CA THR A 356 0.06 4.85 29.89
C THR A 356 -1.27 4.54 30.57
N LEU A 357 -1.35 4.71 31.88
CA LEU A 357 -2.58 4.63 32.65
C LEU A 357 -3.08 6.04 33.02
N ILE A 358 -4.28 6.39 32.54
CA ILE A 358 -5.00 7.60 32.97
C ILE A 358 -6.27 7.15 33.70
N TRP A 359 -6.44 7.57 34.95
CA TRP A 359 -7.57 7.16 35.81
C TRP A 359 -7.76 5.64 35.89
N SER A 360 -6.66 4.89 36.00
CA SER A 360 -6.63 3.42 35.98
C SER A 360 -7.15 2.78 34.68
N LYS A 361 -7.25 3.56 33.59
CA LYS A 361 -7.62 3.08 32.25
C LYS A 361 -6.42 3.18 31.33
N ARG A 362 -6.23 2.17 30.50
CA ARG A 362 -5.13 2.16 29.53
C ARG A 362 -5.42 3.18 28.44
N LEU A 363 -4.47 4.07 28.20
CA LEU A 363 -4.42 4.95 27.04
C LEU A 363 -3.29 4.46 26.14
N MET A 364 -3.57 4.30 24.86
CA MET A 364 -2.56 4.05 23.82
C MET A 364 -2.59 5.23 22.85
N SER A 365 -1.42 5.75 22.51
CA SER A 365 -1.29 6.86 21.57
C SER A 365 -0.24 6.53 20.53
N SER A 366 -0.53 6.86 19.28
CA SER A 366 0.37 6.76 18.14
C SER A 366 0.44 8.10 17.45
N LEU A 367 1.65 8.59 17.20
CA LEU A 367 1.89 9.81 16.42
C LEU A 367 2.95 9.50 15.37
N LYS A 368 2.65 9.81 14.11
CA LYS A 368 3.59 9.77 12.99
C LYS A 368 3.66 11.17 12.40
N TYR A 369 4.87 11.70 12.31
CA TYR A 369 5.20 12.88 11.53
C TYR A 369 6.08 12.45 10.36
N MET A 370 5.79 12.92 9.16
CA MET A 370 6.61 12.66 7.99
C MET A 370 6.72 13.91 7.13
N ARG A 371 7.93 14.15 6.63
CA ARG A 371 8.26 15.21 5.69
C ARG A 371 8.74 14.59 4.39
N GLU A 372 8.11 14.97 3.29
CA GLU A 372 8.47 14.60 1.92
C GLU A 372 9.12 15.83 1.27
N PHE A 373 10.38 15.72 0.91
CA PHE A 373 11.21 16.85 0.46
C PHE A 373 11.02 17.20 -1.02
N ASP A 374 10.73 16.22 -1.88
CA ASP A 374 10.55 16.43 -3.32
C ASP A 374 9.16 17.04 -3.63
N GLN A 375 8.14 16.68 -2.85
CA GLN A 375 6.77 17.21 -2.88
C GLN A 375 6.62 18.47 -2.02
N LYS A 376 7.61 18.76 -1.16
CA LYS A 376 7.56 19.82 -0.13
C LYS A 376 6.31 19.69 0.74
N GLY A 377 5.99 18.45 1.12
CA GLY A 377 4.77 18.08 1.82
C GLY A 377 5.05 17.49 3.20
N THR A 378 4.06 17.57 4.06
CA THR A 378 4.09 17.06 5.43
C THR A 378 2.86 16.19 5.67
N LEU A 379 3.04 15.07 6.36
CA LEU A 379 1.96 14.21 6.84
C LEU A 379 2.04 14.09 8.36
N ILE A 380 0.93 14.30 9.04
CA ILE A 380 0.77 14.03 10.47
C ILE A 380 -0.37 13.04 10.63
N ASN A 381 -0.10 11.90 11.26
CA ASN A 381 -1.12 10.94 11.69
C ASN A 381 -1.07 10.85 13.20
N ALA A 382 -2.19 11.13 13.87
CA ALA A 382 -2.32 11.01 15.31
C ALA A 382 -3.53 10.12 15.63
N GLU A 383 -3.37 9.14 16.50
CA GLU A 383 -4.45 8.31 17.02
C GLU A 383 -4.28 8.13 18.53
N ILE A 384 -5.39 8.24 19.26
CA ILE A 384 -5.50 8.01 20.69
C ILE A 384 -6.61 6.99 20.91
N SER A 385 -6.29 5.92 21.63
CA SER A 385 -7.22 4.86 22.02
C SER A 385 -7.29 4.78 23.54
N LEU A 386 -8.43 5.14 24.12
CA LEU A 386 -8.72 4.97 25.54
C LEU A 386 -9.45 3.64 25.74
N TYR A 387 -9.06 2.83 26.71
CA TYR A 387 -9.69 1.54 27.03
C TYR A 387 -10.47 1.61 28.36
N PRO A 388 -11.74 2.05 28.36
CA PRO A 388 -12.60 2.00 29.55
C PRO A 388 -12.71 0.58 30.14
N GLN A 389 -12.65 -0.43 29.28
CA GLN A 389 -12.63 -1.85 29.60
C GLN A 389 -11.58 -2.55 28.73
N LYS A 390 -11.10 -3.73 29.14
CA LYS A 390 -10.05 -4.46 28.40
C LYS A 390 -10.45 -4.78 26.95
N ALA A 391 -11.74 -5.05 26.72
CA ALA A 391 -12.29 -5.41 25.43
C ALA A 391 -12.87 -4.21 24.65
N LEU A 392 -12.89 -2.99 25.20
CA LEU A 392 -13.54 -1.85 24.57
C LEU A 392 -12.59 -0.65 24.53
N ALA A 393 -12.35 -0.13 23.34
CA ALA A 393 -11.60 1.09 23.10
C ALA A 393 -12.50 2.20 22.52
N VAL A 394 -12.31 3.42 23.00
CA VAL A 394 -12.80 4.65 22.36
C VAL A 394 -11.61 5.28 21.63
N ILE A 395 -11.79 5.56 20.35
CA ILE A 395 -10.72 6.00 19.45
C ILE A 395 -11.00 7.42 19.01
N LEU A 396 -9.97 8.26 19.00
CA LEU A 396 -9.97 9.57 18.38
C LEU A 396 -8.68 9.69 17.56
N GLY A 397 -8.77 10.24 16.36
CA GLY A 397 -7.59 10.47 15.54
C GLY A 397 -7.76 11.60 14.54
N ALA A 398 -6.63 11.99 13.98
CA ALA A 398 -6.55 13.02 12.96
C ALA A 398 -5.42 12.70 11.98
N ASP A 399 -5.69 12.94 10.70
CA ASP A 399 -4.70 12.90 9.63
C ASP A 399 -4.66 14.25 8.95
N ILE A 400 -3.47 14.84 8.83
CA ILE A 400 -3.25 16.18 8.29
C ILE A 400 -2.19 16.11 7.21
N ILE A 401 -2.50 16.66 6.03
CA ILE A 401 -1.64 16.73 4.85
C ILE A 401 -1.37 18.20 4.54
N GLY A 402 -0.13 18.64 4.77
CA GLY A 402 0.32 19.98 4.41
C GLY A 402 1.19 19.95 3.15
N VAL A 403 1.08 20.96 2.28
CA VAL A 403 1.99 21.15 1.13
C VAL A 403 2.38 22.63 1.05
N ASP A 404 3.68 22.90 1.02
CA ASP A 404 4.22 24.26 1.09
C ASP A 404 4.18 24.98 -0.26
N ASP A 405 4.27 24.22 -1.35
CA ASP A 405 4.38 24.73 -2.72
C ASP A 405 3.21 24.25 -3.57
N THR A 406 2.35 25.19 -3.94
CA THR A 406 1.20 24.93 -4.81
C THR A 406 1.42 25.42 -6.24
N SER A 407 2.66 25.61 -6.70
CA SER A 407 2.91 25.89 -8.12
C SER A 407 2.46 24.73 -9.02
N ASP A 408 2.07 25.04 -10.26
CA ASP A 408 1.46 24.07 -11.19
C ASP A 408 2.38 22.87 -11.49
N GLY A 409 3.70 23.07 -11.51
CA GLY A 409 4.68 21.98 -11.66
C GLY A 409 4.73 20.97 -10.50
N ASN A 410 4.16 21.31 -9.34
CA ASN A 410 4.05 20.43 -8.18
C ASN A 410 2.60 19.92 -7.96
N ARG A 411 1.59 20.53 -8.59
CA ARG A 411 0.15 20.30 -8.29
C ARG A 411 -0.39 18.98 -8.81
N ASP A 412 -0.15 18.66 -10.07
CA ASP A 412 -1.03 17.71 -10.75
C ASP A 412 -0.63 16.24 -10.55
N ASN A 413 0.58 15.99 -10.10
CA ASN A 413 1.21 14.68 -10.23
C ASN A 413 1.76 14.08 -8.93
N ARG A 414 1.80 14.85 -7.84
CA ARG A 414 2.45 14.48 -6.58
C ARG A 414 1.39 14.06 -5.54
N PHE A 415 1.57 12.90 -4.91
CA PHE A 415 0.58 12.27 -4.01
C PHE A 415 0.02 13.21 -2.93
N LEU A 416 0.89 13.85 -2.13
CA LEU A 416 0.45 14.74 -1.05
C LEU A 416 -0.28 15.97 -1.58
N ASN A 417 0.10 16.47 -2.76
CA ASN A 417 -0.54 17.64 -3.36
C ASN A 417 -1.93 17.32 -3.92
N GLN A 418 -2.10 16.12 -4.50
CA GLN A 418 -3.38 15.62 -4.98
C GLN A 418 -4.38 15.43 -3.83
N PHE A 419 -3.90 15.00 -2.66
CA PHE A 419 -4.76 14.70 -1.51
C PHE A 419 -4.66 15.73 -0.38
N ARG A 420 -4.17 16.94 -0.63
CA ARG A 420 -4.03 18.01 0.38
C ARG A 420 -5.35 18.44 1.03
N ALA A 421 -6.49 18.15 0.40
CA ALA A 421 -7.83 18.41 0.92
C ALA A 421 -8.40 17.24 1.74
N ASN A 422 -7.65 16.14 1.88
CA ASN A 422 -8.10 14.93 2.56
C ASN A 422 -7.72 14.91 4.05
N ASP A 423 -7.47 16.08 4.65
CA ASP A 423 -7.41 16.21 6.09
C ASP A 423 -8.67 15.59 6.70
N ARG A 424 -8.50 14.77 7.74
CA ARG A 424 -9.64 14.17 8.43
C ARG A 424 -9.43 14.11 9.92
N VAL A 425 -10.54 14.25 10.63
CA VAL A 425 -10.65 13.88 12.03
C VAL A 425 -11.63 12.72 12.12
N TYR A 426 -11.34 11.76 12.99
CA TYR A 426 -12.19 10.61 13.15
C TYR A 426 -12.33 10.22 14.61
N GLY A 427 -13.48 9.64 14.93
CA GLY A 427 -13.82 9.16 16.25
C GLY A 427 -14.61 7.87 16.16
N GLY A 428 -14.39 6.97 17.11
CA GLY A 428 -14.96 5.64 17.00
C GLY A 428 -14.90 4.81 18.27
N MET A 429 -15.39 3.58 18.14
CA MET A 429 -15.31 2.56 19.17
C MET A 429 -14.81 1.27 18.55
N SER A 430 -13.95 0.55 19.26
CA SER A 430 -13.46 -0.78 18.87
C SER A 430 -13.71 -1.79 19.98
N TYR A 431 -14.32 -2.91 19.64
CA TYR A 431 -14.53 -4.05 20.54
C TYR A 431 -13.60 -5.19 20.15
N VAL A 432 -12.72 -5.60 21.06
CA VAL A 432 -11.73 -6.66 20.89
C VAL A 432 -12.25 -7.95 21.53
N PHE A 433 -12.21 -9.06 20.79
CA PHE A 433 -12.69 -10.38 21.24
C PHE A 433 -11.71 -11.52 20.95
#